data_AF-A0A8T7EW43-F1
#
_entry.id   AF-A0A8T7EW43-F1
#
_cell.length_a   1.000
_cell.length_b   1.000
_cell.length_c   1.000
_cell.angle_alpha   90.00
_cell.angle_beta   90.00
_cell.angle_gamma   90.00
#
_symmetry.space_group_name_H-M   'P 1'
#
loop_
_entity.id
_entity.type
_entity.pdbx_description
1 polymer ?
#
loop_
_entity_poly.entity_id
_entity_poly.type
_entity_poly.pdbx_seq_one_letter_code
_entity_poly.pdbx_strand_id
1 'polypeptide(L)'
;MFEAFKAHIEEHGGSVQTKAGVERLEIARDRVEGVWSDGVLYPAESIVLAVPPNDLAGLLKETPVDGLGPERLNAIRPTMGVAVDLGVIGLHNEQIGTIELPG
;
A
#
# COMPACT_ATOMS: atom_id res chain seq x y z
N MET A 1 -3.94 10.75 -7.14
CA MET A 1 -3.95 10.95 -5.68
C MET A 1 -2.57 10.66 -5.06
N PHE A 2 -1.99 9.47 -5.28
CA PHE A 2 -0.65 9.13 -4.77
C PHE A 2 0.45 10.14 -5.19
N GLU A 3 0.51 10.51 -6.47
CA GLU A 3 1.53 11.46 -6.97
C GLU A 3 1.49 12.83 -6.29
N ALA A 4 0.30 13.30 -5.89
CA ALA A 4 0.16 14.58 -5.20
C ALA A 4 0.75 14.52 -3.78
N PHE A 5 0.55 13.41 -3.06
CA PHE A 5 1.17 13.22 -1.75
C PHE A 5 2.68 13.04 -1.85
N LYS A 6 3.15 12.29 -2.86
CA LYS A 6 4.59 12.14 -3.12
C LYS A 6 5.25 13.50 -3.34
N ALA A 7 4.71 14.30 -4.25
CA ALA A 7 5.25 15.64 -4.52
C ALA A 7 5.27 16.50 -3.25
N HIS A 8 4.20 16.48 -2.46
CA HIS A 8 4.13 17.24 -1.21
C HIS A 8 5.19 16.80 -0.18
N ILE A 9 5.43 15.49 -0.04
CA ILE A 9 6.48 14.95 0.84
C ILE A 9 7.86 15.47 0.39
N GLU A 10 8.16 15.39 -0.90
CA GLU A 10 9.45 15.78 -1.47
C GLU A 10 9.68 17.31 -1.37
N GLU A 11 8.64 18.12 -1.60
CA GLU A 11 8.68 19.59 -1.45
C GLU A 11 9.02 20.04 -0.02
N HIS A 12 8.67 19.24 0.98
CA HIS A 12 8.91 19.54 2.40
C HIS A 12 10.16 18.83 2.95
N GLY A 13 11.06 18.37 2.06
CA GLY A 13 12.35 17.77 2.44
C GLY A 13 12.29 16.30 2.83
N GLY A 14 11.13 15.65 2.62
CA GLY A 14 11.01 14.21 2.71
C GLY A 14 11.56 13.51 1.46
N SER A 15 11.59 12.17 1.51
CA SER A 15 11.96 11.36 0.34
C SER A 15 11.07 10.12 0.27
N VAL A 16 10.84 9.64 -0.95
CA VAL A 16 10.11 8.39 -1.19
C VAL A 16 11.03 7.41 -1.89
N GLN A 17 11.26 6.27 -1.24
CA GLN A 17 12.02 5.17 -1.81
C GLN A 17 11.10 4.00 -2.11
N THR A 18 11.07 3.59 -3.39
CA THR A 18 10.30 2.41 -3.82
C THR A 18 11.24 1.21 -3.94
N LYS A 19 10.68 0.00 -3.85
CA LYS A 19 11.46 -1.26 -3.86
C LYS A 19 12.46 -1.40 -2.70
N ALA A 20 12.34 -0.58 -1.67
CA ALA A 20 13.07 -0.71 -0.41
C ALA A 20 12.19 -1.49 0.59
N GLY A 21 12.52 -2.76 0.80
CA GLY A 21 11.82 -3.61 1.77
C GLY A 21 12.38 -3.41 3.16
N VAL A 22 11.53 -3.09 4.14
CA VAL A 22 11.94 -3.03 5.54
C VAL A 22 12.08 -4.45 6.10
N GLU A 23 13.24 -4.76 6.65
CA GLU A 23 13.60 -6.09 7.14
C GLU A 23 13.34 -6.23 8.65
N ARG A 24 13.75 -5.23 9.43
CA ARG A 24 13.58 -5.19 10.89
C ARG A 24 13.59 -3.77 11.44
N LEU A 25 13.01 -3.60 12.61
CA LEU A 25 13.14 -2.38 13.41
C LEU A 25 14.44 -2.45 14.22
N GLU A 26 15.13 -1.32 14.36
CA GLU A 26 16.25 -1.18 15.30
C GLU A 26 15.74 -0.56 16.59
N ILE A 27 15.93 -1.27 17.71
CA ILE A 27 15.44 -0.86 19.02
C ILE A 27 16.58 -1.00 20.03
N ALA A 28 16.94 0.11 20.66
CA ALA A 28 17.92 0.13 21.74
C ALA A 28 17.32 0.87 22.95
N ARG A 29 17.55 0.32 24.15
CA ARG A 29 17.11 0.95 25.41
C ARG A 29 15.61 1.31 25.41
N ASP A 30 14.77 0.40 24.92
CA ASP A 30 13.31 0.55 24.81
C ASP A 30 12.86 1.72 23.91
N ARG A 31 13.72 2.17 22.99
CA ARG A 31 13.42 3.19 21.99
C ARG A 31 13.76 2.72 20.60
N VAL A 32 12.94 3.16 19.65
CA VAL A 32 13.24 3.02 18.23
C VAL A 32 14.41 3.92 17.89
N GLU A 33 15.38 3.36 17.18
CA GLU A 33 16.53 4.08 16.64
C GLU A 33 16.51 4.14 15.10
N GLY A 34 15.72 3.27 14.45
CA GLY A 34 15.58 3.28 12.99
C GLY A 34 14.98 2.00 12.40
N VAL A 35 15.10 1.88 11.08
CA VAL A 35 14.70 0.70 10.30
C VAL A 35 15.87 0.17 9.48
N TRP A 36 15.97 -1.15 9.36
CA TRP A 36 16.92 -1.79 8.46
C TRP A 36 16.24 -2.12 7.13
N SER A 37 16.92 -1.82 6.03
CA SER A 37 16.53 -2.19 4.67
C SER A 37 17.80 -2.41 3.86
N ASP A 38 17.93 -3.57 3.22
CA ASP A 38 19.09 -3.97 2.40
C ASP A 38 20.42 -3.83 3.15
N GLY A 39 20.44 -4.25 4.42
CA GLY A 39 21.61 -4.11 5.30
C GLY A 39 22.00 -2.68 5.67
N VAL A 40 21.21 -1.67 5.31
CA VAL A 40 21.41 -0.26 5.68
C VAL A 40 20.45 0.14 6.80
N LEU A 41 20.98 0.80 7.84
CA LEU A 41 20.17 1.43 8.89
C LEU A 41 19.75 2.82 8.44
N TYR A 42 18.45 3.07 8.43
CA TYR A 42 17.83 4.37 8.28
C TYR A 42 17.41 4.88 9.66
N PRO A 43 18.13 5.85 10.24
CA PRO A 43 17.84 6.34 11.59
C PRO A 43 16.49 7.04 11.65
N ALA A 44 15.73 6.79 12.72
CA ALA A 44 14.45 7.43 12.95
C ALA A 44 14.13 7.49 14.45
N GLU A 45 13.63 8.63 14.91
CA GLU A 45 13.12 8.81 16.28
C GLU A 45 11.66 8.34 16.42
N SER A 46 10.97 8.15 15.29
CA SER A 46 9.57 7.75 15.22
C SER A 46 9.31 7.00 13.92
N ILE A 47 8.52 5.92 13.99
CA ILE A 47 8.18 5.09 12.84
C ILE A 47 6.66 4.99 12.75
N VAL A 48 6.12 5.19 11.55
CA VAL A 48 4.73 4.92 11.21
C VAL A 48 4.68 3.68 10.33
N LEU A 49 3.99 2.64 10.79
CA LEU A 49 3.87 1.37 10.07
C LEU A 49 2.53 1.32 9.33
N ALA A 50 2.59 1.41 8.00
CA ALA A 50 1.45 1.28 7.11
C ALA A 50 1.55 -0.01 6.29
N VAL A 51 1.64 -1.16 6.98
CA VAL A 51 1.84 -2.48 6.38
C VAL A 51 0.71 -3.45 6.74
N PRO A 52 0.48 -4.51 5.94
CA PRO A 52 -0.46 -5.56 6.29
C PRO A 52 -0.18 -6.20 7.67
N PRO A 53 -1.19 -6.71 8.39
CA PRO A 53 -1.01 -7.28 9.72
C PRO A 53 0.01 -8.43 9.80
N ASN A 54 0.08 -9.28 8.77
CA ASN A 54 1.05 -10.39 8.74
C ASN A 54 2.49 -9.89 8.60
N ASP A 55 2.71 -8.82 7.83
CA ASP A 55 4.02 -8.19 7.67
C ASP A 55 4.42 -7.44 8.94
N LEU A 56 3.44 -6.78 9.59
CA LEU A 56 3.60 -6.16 10.90
C LEU A 56 4.05 -7.18 11.95
N ALA A 57 3.43 -8.36 11.99
CA ALA A 57 3.84 -9.44 12.89
C ALA A 57 5.28 -9.89 12.63
N GLY A 58 5.72 -9.88 11.37
CA GLY A 58 7.10 -10.12 10.97
C GLY A 58 8.09 -9.11 11.55
N LEU A 59 7.77 -7.83 11.43
CA LEU A 59 8.62 -6.73 11.91
C LEU A 59 8.71 -6.65 13.44
N LEU A 60 7.68 -7.10 14.15
CA LEU A 60 7.59 -7.05 15.61
C LEU A 60 8.07 -8.32 16.33
N LYS A 61 8.59 -9.33 15.62
CA LYS A 61 8.98 -10.62 16.22
C LYS A 61 9.92 -10.50 17.43
N GLU A 62 10.82 -9.53 17.39
CA GLU A 62 11.83 -9.28 18.43
C GLU A 62 11.47 -8.10 19.33
N THR A 63 10.31 -7.49 19.11
CA THR A 63 9.84 -6.32 19.84
C THR A 63 8.60 -6.69 20.65
N PRO A 64 8.70 -6.81 21.99
CA PRO A 64 7.54 -7.06 22.82
C PRO A 64 6.60 -5.84 22.78
N VAL A 65 5.45 -5.99 22.12
CA VAL A 65 4.37 -5.00 22.13
C VAL A 65 3.16 -5.59 22.85
N ASP A 66 2.80 -5.00 23.98
CA ASP A 66 1.66 -5.45 24.77
C ASP A 66 0.36 -5.39 23.96
N GLY A 67 -0.40 -6.50 23.99
CA GLY A 67 -1.69 -6.60 23.32
C GLY A 67 -1.65 -6.81 21.79
N LEU A 68 -0.48 -6.72 21.16
CA LEU A 68 -0.23 -6.92 19.73
C LEU A 68 0.71 -8.11 19.48
N GLY A 69 0.41 -9.25 20.13
CA GLY A 69 1.15 -10.48 19.91
C GLY A 69 0.98 -11.02 18.47
N PRO A 70 1.99 -11.75 17.95
CA PRO A 70 1.95 -12.31 16.60
C PRO A 70 0.73 -13.22 16.38
N GLU A 71 0.24 -13.91 17.42
CA GLU A 71 -0.99 -14.72 17.33
C GLU A 71 -2.23 -13.90 16.95
N ARG A 72 -2.39 -12.71 17.54
CA ARG A 72 -3.54 -11.82 17.26
C ARG A 72 -3.46 -11.22 15.87
N LEU A 73 -2.25 -10.80 15.47
CA LEU A 73 -2.02 -10.23 14.14
C LEU A 73 -2.24 -11.28 13.05
N ASN A 74 -1.72 -12.50 13.24
CA ASN A 74 -1.88 -13.60 12.30
C ASN A 74 -3.31 -14.17 12.25
N ALA A 75 -4.14 -13.91 13.27
CA ALA A 75 -5.55 -14.28 13.27
C ALA A 75 -6.42 -13.38 12.39
N ILE A 76 -5.91 -12.21 11.97
CA ILE A 76 -6.64 -11.29 11.10
C ILE A 76 -6.78 -11.93 9.72
N ARG A 77 -8.02 -12.10 9.26
CA ARG A 77 -8.34 -12.60 7.93
C ARG A 77 -8.85 -11.45 7.05
N PRO A 78 -8.03 -10.94 6.12
CA PRO A 78 -8.48 -9.90 5.19
C PRO A 78 -9.64 -10.41 4.34
N THR A 79 -10.64 -9.57 4.12
CA THR A 79 -11.68 -9.84 3.12
C THR A 79 -11.12 -9.56 1.74
N MET A 80 -11.26 -10.52 0.83
CA MET A 80 -10.82 -10.35 -0.56
C MET A 80 -11.81 -9.46 -1.31
N GLY A 81 -11.32 -8.37 -1.90
CA GLY A 81 -12.06 -7.56 -2.86
C GLY A 81 -11.71 -7.97 -4.28
N VAL A 82 -12.70 -8.09 -5.14
CA VAL A 82 -12.51 -8.29 -6.59
C VAL A 82 -13.05 -7.07 -7.30
N ALA A 83 -12.19 -6.41 -8.09
CA ALA A 83 -12.57 -5.33 -8.98
C ALA A 83 -12.55 -5.84 -10.42
N VAL A 84 -13.65 -5.63 -11.15
CA VAL A 84 -13.76 -5.97 -12.57
C VAL A 84 -14.03 -4.68 -13.34
N ASP A 85 -13.14 -4.35 -14.26
CA ASP A 85 -13.29 -3.21 -15.17
C ASP A 85 -13.74 -3.74 -16.54
N LEU A 86 -14.96 -3.36 -16.96
CA LEU A 86 -15.56 -3.77 -18.23
C LEU A 86 -15.69 -2.55 -19.14
N GLY A 87 -14.77 -2.42 -20.09
CA GLY A 87 -14.88 -1.45 -21.17
C GLY A 87 -15.95 -1.89 -22.18
N VAL A 88 -17.01 -1.10 -22.34
CA VAL A 88 -18.07 -1.35 -23.34
C VAL A 88 -17.83 -0.46 -24.55
N ILE A 89 -17.64 -1.05 -25.73
CA ILE A 89 -17.59 -0.32 -27.00
C ILE A 89 -19.03 -0.19 -27.51
N GLY A 90 -19.56 1.04 -27.54
CA GLY A 90 -20.84 1.33 -28.17
C GLY A 90 -20.70 1.34 -29.69
N LEU A 91 -21.29 0.37 -30.39
CA LEU A 91 -21.50 0.45 -31.83
C LEU A 91 -22.71 1.36 -32.08
N HIS A 92 -22.46 2.60 -32.50
CA HIS A 92 -23.49 3.49 -33.04
C HIS A 92 -23.91 2.94 -34.42
N ASN A 93 -25.05 2.26 -34.50
CA ASN A 93 -25.69 2.00 -35.78
C ASN A 93 -26.38 3.29 -36.23
N GLU A 94 -25.73 4.07 -37.10
CA GLU A 94 -26.42 5.08 -37.88
C GLU A 94 -27.48 4.37 -38.74
N GLN A 95 -28.74 4.75 -38.54
CA GLN A 95 -29.86 4.24 -39.32
C GLN A 95 -29.60 4.46 -40.82
N ILE A 96 -29.44 3.36 -41.55
CA ILE A 96 -29.44 3.36 -43.01
C ILE A 96 -30.82 3.80 -43.47
N GLY A 97 -30.86 4.96 -44.13
CA GLY A 97 -31.77 5.42 -45.19
C GLY A 97 -33.22 4.93 -45.18
N THR A 98 -34.13 5.89 -45.16
CA THR A 98 -35.56 5.77 -45.51
C THR A 98 -35.76 4.87 -46.74
N ILE A 99 -36.49 3.77 -46.57
CA ILE A 99 -37.01 2.99 -47.70
C ILE A 99 -38.29 3.69 -48.17
N GLU A 100 -38.23 4.37 -49.31
CA GLU A 100 -39.44 4.78 -50.03
C GLU A 100 -40.07 3.54 -50.66
N LEU A 101 -41.33 3.28 -50.32
CA LEU A 101 -42.14 2.25 -50.97
C LEU A 101 -42.80 2.87 -52.23
N PRO A 102 -42.77 2.19 -53.39
CA PRO A 102 -43.46 2.67 -54.58
C PRO A 102 -44.97 2.65 -54.33
N GLY A 103 -45.65 3.70 -54.81
CA GLY A 103 -47.09 3.92 -54.65
C GLY A 103 -47.97 2.99 -55.48
#